data_AF-A0AAP1UX96-F1
#
_entry.id   AF-A0AAP1UX96-F1
#
_cell.length_a   1.000
_cell.length_b   1.000
_cell.length_c   1.000
_cell.angle_alpha   90.00
_cell.angle_beta   90.00
_cell.angle_gamma   90.00
#
_symmetry.space_group_name_H-M   'P 1'
#
loop_
_entity.id
_entity.type
_entity.pdbx_description
1 polymer ?
#
loop_
_entity_poly.entity_id
_entity_poly.type
_entity_poly.pdbx_seq_one_letter_code
_entity_poly.pdbx_strand_id
1 'polypeptide(L)'
;MRKPASLMIAGSLLALPYSLPLNAATVASATAAAAPSNTAIVFVNGINNSFDDAVANLQILKTQLNARNAGNAYVYGNAYNATQGTFSDLYQVFKQKAIEGSSPADFWRAIDGGSIPAGGMDAALEQKYIDILAQSQVPELPDHLNQYRAYLKQNRKVVLVGHSQGSLYANFETNVLVTGPEKAQGRISTVNVGNAARYLLPGSSYLTSSSDAVIGSLGLVQTVMPSNFSLGLHPISDPLGHSFAKIYMNASYGAAGQILTQVSQQANAAAAVAR
;
A
#
# COMPACT_ATOMS: atom_id res chain seq x y z
N MET A 1 -37.04 -72.97 -49.30
CA MET A 1 -36.00 -71.92 -49.28
C MET A 1 -36.54 -70.66 -49.94
N ARG A 2 -36.19 -69.49 -49.37
CA ARG A 2 -36.43 -68.10 -49.82
C ARG A 2 -37.75 -67.46 -49.38
N LYS A 3 -37.56 -66.25 -48.82
CA LYS A 3 -38.40 -65.41 -47.96
C LYS A 3 -39.61 -64.80 -48.70
N PRO A 4 -40.68 -64.41 -47.98
CA PRO A 4 -41.53 -63.31 -48.39
C PRO A 4 -41.12 -62.02 -47.66
N ALA A 5 -41.05 -60.93 -48.43
CA ALA A 5 -41.06 -59.56 -47.92
C ALA A 5 -42.52 -59.15 -47.68
N SER A 6 -42.80 -58.47 -46.57
CA SER A 6 -44.04 -57.72 -46.42
C SER A 6 -43.79 -56.45 -45.61
N LEU A 7 -44.27 -55.39 -46.23
CA LEU A 7 -44.20 -53.98 -45.94
C LEU A 7 -45.12 -53.66 -44.74
N MET A 8 -44.60 -53.04 -43.68
CA MET A 8 -45.44 -52.49 -42.61
C MET A 8 -45.74 -51.01 -42.88
N ILE A 9 -47.03 -50.69 -42.96
CA ILE A 9 -47.59 -49.35 -42.77
C ILE A 9 -48.46 -49.43 -41.51
N ALA A 10 -48.06 -48.71 -40.48
CA ALA A 10 -48.89 -48.22 -39.36
C ALA A 10 -48.08 -47.07 -38.78
N GLY A 11 -48.57 -45.85 -38.57
CA GLY A 11 -49.90 -45.42 -38.18
C GLY A 11 -49.62 -44.33 -37.14
N SER A 12 -49.76 -43.07 -37.54
CA SER A 12 -49.33 -41.89 -36.79
C SER A 12 -50.10 -41.72 -35.47
N LEU A 13 -49.38 -41.58 -34.36
CA LEU A 13 -49.91 -41.08 -33.09
C LEU A 13 -49.33 -39.68 -32.83
N LEU A 14 -50.23 -38.69 -32.82
CA LEU A 14 -50.00 -37.32 -32.39
C LEU A 14 -49.58 -37.29 -30.91
N ALA A 15 -48.39 -36.77 -30.62
CA ALA A 15 -47.98 -36.36 -29.28
C ALA A 15 -47.87 -34.81 -29.25
N LEU A 16 -48.70 -34.20 -28.42
CA LEU A 16 -48.67 -32.77 -28.08
C LEU A 16 -47.43 -32.46 -27.24
N PRO A 17 -46.73 -31.32 -27.46
CA PRO A 17 -45.64 -30.91 -26.58
C PRO A 17 -46.19 -30.23 -25.32
N TYR A 18 -45.98 -30.87 -24.16
CA TYR A 18 -46.04 -30.18 -22.87
C TYR A 18 -44.75 -29.38 -22.67
N SER A 19 -44.82 -28.08 -22.92
CA SER A 19 -43.77 -27.13 -22.55
C SER A 19 -43.84 -26.87 -21.05
N LEU A 20 -42.91 -27.42 -20.28
CA LEU A 20 -42.68 -27.00 -18.90
C LEU A 20 -41.90 -25.67 -18.90
N PRO A 21 -42.36 -24.62 -18.20
CA PRO A 21 -41.53 -23.45 -18.01
C PRO A 21 -40.37 -23.80 -17.07
N LEU A 22 -39.13 -23.63 -17.53
CA LEU A 22 -37.98 -23.55 -16.65
C LEU A 22 -38.19 -22.35 -15.72
N ASN A 23 -38.50 -22.61 -14.45
CA ASN A 23 -38.31 -21.63 -13.40
C ASN A 23 -36.82 -21.29 -13.35
N ALA A 24 -36.48 -20.10 -13.85
CA ALA A 24 -35.18 -19.51 -13.61
C ALA A 24 -35.05 -19.33 -12.08
N ALA A 25 -34.25 -20.19 -11.45
CA ALA A 25 -33.79 -19.96 -10.10
C ALA A 25 -32.96 -18.67 -10.15
N THR A 26 -33.57 -17.57 -9.69
CA THR A 26 -32.86 -16.36 -9.34
C THR A 26 -31.88 -16.72 -8.24
N VAL A 27 -30.62 -16.95 -8.62
CA VAL A 27 -29.50 -16.91 -7.68
C VAL A 27 -29.43 -15.46 -7.25
N ALA A 28 -30.15 -15.13 -6.19
CA ALA A 28 -29.93 -13.91 -5.45
C ALA A 28 -28.50 -14.02 -4.90
N SER A 29 -27.54 -13.46 -5.63
CA SER A 29 -26.23 -13.15 -5.10
C SER A 29 -26.44 -12.09 -4.02
N ALA A 30 -26.81 -12.55 -2.83
CA ALA A 30 -26.62 -11.79 -1.61
C ALA A 30 -25.11 -11.56 -1.54
N THR A 31 -24.68 -10.36 -1.93
CA THR A 31 -23.41 -9.81 -1.49
C THR A 31 -23.51 -9.76 0.03
N ALA A 32 -23.06 -10.83 0.69
CA ALA A 32 -22.82 -10.80 2.12
C ALA A 32 -21.95 -9.56 2.34
N ALA A 33 -22.50 -8.57 3.05
CA ALA A 33 -21.76 -7.38 3.41
C ALA A 33 -20.45 -7.88 4.04
N ALA A 34 -19.34 -7.62 3.36
CA ALA A 34 -18.03 -8.07 3.83
C ALA A 34 -17.91 -7.60 5.28
N ALA A 35 -17.60 -8.52 6.20
CA ALA A 35 -17.42 -8.16 7.60
C ALA A 35 -16.49 -6.95 7.68
N PRO A 36 -16.80 -5.95 8.52
CA PRO A 36 -16.03 -4.72 8.59
C PRO A 36 -14.56 -5.08 8.80
N SER A 37 -13.69 -4.55 7.94
CA SER A 37 -12.29 -4.91 7.92
C SER A 37 -11.60 -4.49 9.22
N ASN A 38 -11.04 -5.48 9.91
CA ASN A 38 -10.24 -5.29 11.11
C ASN A 38 -8.84 -4.79 10.70
N THR A 39 -8.74 -3.55 10.23
CA THR A 39 -7.52 -2.99 9.64
C THR A 39 -7.08 -1.72 10.36
N ALA A 40 -5.78 -1.60 10.61
CA ALA A 40 -5.14 -0.37 11.02
C ALA A 40 -4.65 0.42 9.79
N ILE A 41 -5.04 1.68 9.67
CA ILE A 41 -4.52 2.62 8.69
C ILE A 41 -3.56 3.54 9.42
N VAL A 42 -2.28 3.49 9.08
CA VAL A 42 -1.24 4.25 9.77
C VAL A 42 -0.62 5.27 8.83
N PHE A 43 -0.71 6.55 9.17
CA PHE A 43 -0.07 7.60 8.38
C PHE A 43 1.41 7.72 8.79
N VAL A 44 2.30 7.77 7.79
CA VAL A 44 3.74 7.95 7.97
C VAL A 44 4.15 9.24 7.27
N ASN A 45 4.45 10.29 8.04
CA ASN A 45 4.69 11.62 7.49
C ASN A 45 6.01 11.73 6.74
N GLY A 46 6.07 12.74 5.87
CA GLY A 46 7.31 13.21 5.27
C GLY A 46 8.08 14.14 6.20
N ILE A 47 9.17 14.68 5.66
CA ILE A 47 9.99 15.71 6.29
C ILE A 47 9.24 17.03 6.56
N ASN A 48 9.80 17.86 7.44
CA ASN A 48 9.33 19.22 7.70
C ASN A 48 7.85 19.28 8.10
N ASN A 49 7.41 18.25 8.84
CA ASN A 49 6.12 18.23 9.50
C ASN A 49 6.36 18.26 11.02
N SER A 50 5.66 19.16 11.70
CA SER A 50 5.47 19.02 13.14
C SER A 50 4.62 17.78 13.44
N PHE A 51 4.60 17.35 14.70
CA PHE A 51 3.68 16.32 15.14
C PHE A 51 2.22 16.69 14.82
N ASP A 52 1.86 17.96 15.04
CA ASP A 52 0.52 18.47 14.75
C ASP A 52 0.18 18.42 13.26
N ASP A 53 1.13 18.70 12.37
CA ASP A 53 0.94 18.56 10.92
C ASP A 53 0.69 17.10 10.53
N ALA A 54 1.45 16.16 11.11
CA ALA A 54 1.28 14.74 10.87
C ALA A 54 -0.10 14.26 11.34
N VAL A 55 -0.53 14.70 12.52
CA VAL A 55 -1.88 14.43 13.05
C VAL A 55 -2.96 15.06 12.16
N ALA A 56 -2.78 16.30 11.69
CA ALA A 56 -3.73 16.96 10.81
C ALA A 56 -3.89 16.20 9.48
N ASN A 57 -2.78 15.75 8.88
CA ASN A 57 -2.78 14.92 7.68
C ASN A 57 -3.49 13.58 7.91
N LEU A 58 -3.26 12.93 9.05
CA LEU A 58 -3.98 11.72 9.44
C LEU A 58 -5.49 12.00 9.59
N GLN A 59 -5.89 13.12 10.19
CA GLN A 59 -7.31 13.47 10.34
C GLN A 59 -7.98 13.71 8.99
N ILE A 60 -7.29 14.32 8.02
CA ILE A 60 -7.80 14.46 6.65
C ILE A 60 -8.05 13.08 6.03
N LEU A 61 -7.06 12.19 6.10
CA LEU A 61 -7.17 10.83 5.57
C LEU A 61 -8.33 10.06 6.23
N LYS A 62 -8.41 10.10 7.56
CA LYS A 62 -9.48 9.48 8.35
C LYS A 62 -10.86 10.01 7.96
N THR A 63 -11.00 11.33 7.89
CA THR A 63 -12.28 11.99 7.59
C THR A 63 -12.78 11.58 6.20
N GLN A 64 -11.90 11.59 5.20
CA GLN A 64 -12.28 11.24 3.84
C GLN A 64 -12.54 9.74 3.64
N LEU A 65 -11.81 8.86 4.33
CA LEU A 65 -12.12 7.41 4.35
C LEU A 65 -13.49 7.13 4.98
N ASN A 66 -13.81 7.79 6.11
CA ASN A 66 -15.09 7.65 6.79
C ASN A 66 -16.25 8.24 5.98
N ALA A 67 -16.03 9.36 5.30
CA ALA A 67 -17.02 9.94 4.39
C ALA A 67 -17.34 8.98 3.22
N ARG A 68 -16.35 8.20 2.75
CA ARG A 68 -16.53 7.23 1.68
C ARG A 68 -17.30 5.97 2.11
N ASN A 69 -17.07 5.50 3.33
CA ASN A 69 -17.79 4.37 3.89
C ASN A 69 -17.90 4.53 5.41
N ALA A 70 -19.05 4.99 5.89
CA ALA A 70 -19.32 5.17 7.32
C ALA A 70 -19.31 3.87 8.13
N GLY A 71 -19.46 2.71 7.46
CA GLY A 71 -19.38 1.39 8.08
C GLY A 71 -17.96 0.80 8.13
N ASN A 72 -16.93 1.54 7.71
CA ASN A 72 -15.56 1.08 7.89
C ASN A 72 -15.22 1.04 9.39
N ALA A 73 -14.56 -0.03 9.85
CA ALA A 73 -14.14 -0.20 11.24
C ALA A 73 -12.62 -0.01 11.39
N TYR A 74 -12.05 0.88 10.57
CA TYR A 74 -10.61 1.12 10.59
C TYR A 74 -10.19 1.72 11.93
N VAL A 75 -9.06 1.26 12.45
CA VAL A 75 -8.33 1.97 13.49
C VAL A 75 -7.24 2.82 12.85
N TYR A 76 -6.96 3.97 13.43
CA TYR A 76 -6.04 4.94 12.85
C TYR A 76 -4.82 5.12 13.74
N GLY A 77 -3.65 5.15 13.12
CA GLY A 77 -2.37 5.40 13.78
C GLY A 77 -1.59 6.53 13.11
N ASN A 78 -0.73 7.19 13.89
CA ASN A 78 0.25 8.15 13.38
C ASN A 78 1.65 7.61 13.70
N ALA A 79 2.42 7.29 12.68
CA ALA A 79 3.82 6.93 12.78
C ALA A 79 4.63 8.19 12.44
N TYR A 80 4.91 8.98 13.47
CA TYR A 80 5.54 10.29 13.33
C TYR A 80 7.05 10.17 13.18
N ASN A 81 7.58 10.58 12.03
CA ASN A 81 9.00 10.80 11.80
C ASN A 81 9.37 12.22 12.23
N ALA A 82 10.04 12.37 13.38
CA ALA A 82 10.56 13.67 13.79
C ALA A 82 11.75 14.03 12.89
N THR A 83 11.58 15.05 12.06
CA THR A 83 12.64 15.49 11.15
C THR A 83 13.09 16.87 11.58
N GLN A 84 14.37 16.97 11.93
CA GLN A 84 15.01 18.21 12.38
C GLN A 84 15.52 19.07 11.20
N GLY A 85 15.05 18.84 9.97
CA GLY A 85 15.66 19.43 8.78
C GLY A 85 14.79 19.43 7.53
N THR A 86 15.35 19.99 6.47
CA THR A 86 14.69 20.18 5.17
C THR A 86 14.95 18.99 4.23
N PHE A 87 14.19 18.87 3.14
CA PHE A 87 14.42 17.83 2.11
C PHE A 87 15.83 17.85 1.58
N SER A 88 16.42 19.05 1.46
CA SER A 88 17.80 19.24 1.03
C SER A 88 18.82 18.64 2.00
N ASP A 89 18.57 18.66 3.30
CA ASP A 89 19.51 18.11 4.30
C ASP A 89 19.51 16.58 4.24
N LEU A 90 18.32 15.99 4.15
CA LEU A 90 18.16 14.57 3.91
C LEU A 90 18.76 14.15 2.55
N TYR A 91 18.51 14.95 1.51
CA TYR A 91 19.06 14.78 0.17
C TYR A 91 20.59 14.86 0.13
N GLN A 92 21.23 15.75 0.90
CA GLN A 92 22.70 15.83 0.99
C GLN A 92 23.29 14.59 1.66
N VAL A 93 22.66 14.07 2.72
CA VAL A 93 23.06 12.81 3.37
C VAL A 93 22.90 11.63 2.41
N PHE A 94 21.81 11.57 1.62
CA PHE A 94 21.64 10.55 0.58
C PHE A 94 22.62 10.71 -0.59
N LYS A 95 22.92 11.93 -1.04
CA LYS A 95 23.88 12.20 -2.12
C LYS A 95 25.31 11.80 -1.74
N GLN A 96 25.73 12.07 -0.51
CA GLN A 96 27.05 11.66 -0.01
C GLN A 96 27.14 10.14 0.18
N LYS A 97 26.02 9.44 0.35
CA LYS A 97 25.96 7.99 0.61
C LYS A 97 25.59 7.13 -0.61
N ALA A 98 24.96 7.69 -1.65
CA ALA A 98 24.52 6.99 -2.86
C ALA A 98 25.64 6.70 -3.88
N ILE A 99 26.90 6.98 -3.54
CA ILE A 99 28.06 6.51 -4.30
C ILE A 99 28.30 5.00 -4.03
N GLU A 100 27.60 4.38 -3.07
CA GLU A 100 27.66 2.93 -2.79
C GLU A 100 26.37 2.17 -3.18
N GLY A 101 26.16 1.97 -4.49
CA GLY A 101 25.53 0.75 -5.01
C GLY A 101 24.04 0.74 -5.41
N SER A 102 23.72 -0.19 -6.32
CA SER A 102 22.60 -0.11 -7.28
C SER A 102 21.37 -0.98 -6.96
N SER A 103 21.30 -1.64 -5.79
CA SER A 103 20.17 -2.50 -5.38
C SER A 103 19.67 -2.25 -3.93
N PRO A 104 18.46 -2.72 -3.55
CA PRO A 104 17.98 -2.66 -2.16
C PRO A 104 18.90 -3.39 -1.17
N ALA A 105 19.55 -4.49 -1.58
CA ALA A 105 20.54 -5.18 -0.77
C ALA A 105 21.86 -4.38 -0.65
N ASP A 106 22.21 -3.60 -1.68
CA ASP A 106 23.38 -2.72 -1.65
C ASP A 106 23.17 -1.52 -0.73
N PHE A 107 21.94 -0.99 -0.66
CA PHE A 107 21.58 0.01 0.34
C PHE A 107 21.86 -0.46 1.77
N TRP A 108 21.52 -1.72 2.09
CA TRP A 108 21.79 -2.32 3.40
C TRP A 108 23.25 -2.69 3.62
N ARG A 109 23.95 -3.19 2.59
CA ARG A 109 25.40 -3.44 2.64
C ARG A 109 26.21 -2.16 2.86
N ALA A 110 25.81 -1.05 2.24
CA ALA A 110 26.43 0.26 2.43
C ALA A 110 26.20 0.85 3.83
N ILE A 111 25.07 0.51 4.47
CA ILE A 111 24.77 0.95 5.85
C ILE A 111 25.56 0.14 6.91
N ASP A 112 25.91 -1.12 6.63
CA ASP A 112 26.55 -2.05 7.59
C ASP A 112 28.01 -2.41 7.24
N GLY A 113 28.64 -1.71 6.28
CA GLY A 113 30.02 -1.99 5.89
C GLY A 113 30.21 -3.37 5.23
N GLY A 114 29.13 -3.97 4.70
CA GLY A 114 29.19 -5.18 3.88
C GLY A 114 28.96 -6.52 4.57
N SER A 115 28.48 -6.59 5.82
CA SER A 115 28.29 -7.87 6.53
C SER A 115 26.97 -8.63 6.28
N ILE A 116 26.01 -8.12 5.49
CA ILE A 116 24.78 -8.87 5.15
C ILE A 116 25.01 -9.89 4.00
N PRO A 117 24.65 -11.18 4.19
CA PRO A 117 24.58 -12.18 3.10
C PRO A 117 23.32 -12.02 2.22
N ALA A 118 23.40 -12.44 0.96
CA ALA A 118 22.31 -12.33 -0.03
C ALA A 118 20.99 -13.10 0.30
N GLY A 119 20.93 -13.82 1.43
CA GLY A 119 19.84 -14.73 1.81
C GLY A 119 18.69 -14.13 2.63
N GLY A 120 18.72 -12.84 2.95
CA GLY A 120 17.66 -12.15 3.71
C GLY A 120 18.01 -11.88 5.18
N MET A 121 17.16 -11.08 5.82
CA MET A 121 17.33 -10.53 7.18
C MET A 121 16.78 -11.52 8.21
N ASP A 122 17.61 -12.02 9.14
CA ASP A 122 17.14 -12.79 10.30
C ASP A 122 16.77 -11.86 11.47
N ALA A 123 16.10 -12.40 12.49
CA ALA A 123 15.60 -11.61 13.63
C ALA A 123 16.73 -10.95 14.46
N ALA A 124 17.93 -11.54 14.47
CA ALA A 124 19.07 -10.98 15.21
C ALA A 124 19.70 -9.83 14.41
N LEU A 125 19.77 -9.98 13.09
CA LEU A 125 20.25 -8.97 12.17
C LEU A 125 19.27 -7.80 12.08
N GLU A 126 17.97 -8.07 12.08
CA GLU A 126 16.90 -7.07 12.20
C GLU A 126 17.03 -6.24 13.48
N GLN A 127 17.19 -6.88 14.64
CA GLN A 127 17.35 -6.17 15.90
C GLN A 127 18.63 -5.32 15.91
N LYS A 128 19.74 -5.87 15.38
CA LYS A 128 20.99 -5.12 15.20
C LYS A 128 20.78 -3.88 14.32
N TYR A 129 19.97 -3.96 13.26
CA TYR A 129 19.66 -2.80 12.41
C TYR A 129 18.79 -1.78 13.09
N ILE A 130 17.77 -2.21 13.82
CA ILE A 130 16.93 -1.32 14.63
C ILE A 130 17.81 -0.57 15.63
N ASP A 131 18.73 -1.26 16.29
CA ASP A 131 19.63 -0.68 17.28
C ASP A 131 20.62 0.30 16.63
N ILE A 132 21.21 -0.05 15.48
CA ILE A 132 22.10 0.86 14.72
C ILE A 132 21.34 2.11 14.27
N LEU A 133 20.13 1.97 13.72
CA LEU A 133 19.32 3.09 13.23
C LEU A 133 18.83 3.99 14.38
N ALA A 134 18.43 3.39 15.51
CA ALA A 134 18.05 4.10 16.72
C ALA A 134 19.23 4.87 17.33
N GLN A 135 20.44 4.32 17.28
CA GLN A 135 21.66 4.98 17.75
C GLN A 135 22.23 6.00 16.75
N SER A 136 21.86 5.91 15.46
CA SER A 136 22.55 6.59 14.35
C SER A 136 21.67 7.49 13.48
N GLN A 137 20.65 8.16 14.05
CA GLN A 137 19.87 9.28 13.45
C GLN A 137 18.40 8.99 13.06
N VAL A 138 17.81 7.85 13.45
CA VAL A 138 16.36 7.56 13.22
C VAL A 138 15.71 6.96 14.48
N PRO A 139 15.48 7.76 15.54
CA PRO A 139 15.00 7.26 16.82
C PRO A 139 13.55 6.76 16.82
N GLU A 140 12.75 7.06 15.80
CA GLU A 140 11.30 6.78 15.74
C GLU A 140 10.99 5.35 15.25
N LEU A 141 11.96 4.72 14.59
CA LEU A 141 11.82 3.40 13.98
C LEU A 141 11.36 2.31 14.97
N PRO A 142 11.91 2.20 16.20
CA PRO A 142 11.45 1.19 17.16
C PRO A 142 9.99 1.41 17.57
N ASP A 143 9.58 2.67 17.73
CA ASP A 143 8.21 3.02 18.13
C ASP A 143 7.20 2.66 17.03
N HIS A 144 7.54 2.94 15.77
CA HIS A 144 6.74 2.54 14.61
C HIS A 144 6.56 1.02 14.55
N LEU A 145 7.67 0.27 14.60
CA LEU A 145 7.63 -1.18 14.53
C LEU A 145 6.86 -1.77 15.71
N ASN A 146 7.02 -1.22 16.92
CA ASN A 146 6.26 -1.64 18.10
C ASN A 146 4.74 -1.40 17.92
N GLN A 147 4.36 -0.25 17.37
CA GLN A 147 2.97 0.06 17.05
C GLN A 147 2.39 -0.94 16.03
N TYR A 148 3.11 -1.22 14.95
CA TYR A 148 2.62 -2.12 13.90
C TYR A 148 2.52 -3.56 14.42
N ARG A 149 3.53 -4.03 15.17
CA ARG A 149 3.51 -5.33 15.85
C ARG A 149 2.32 -5.44 16.80
N ALA A 150 1.96 -4.37 17.52
CA ALA A 150 0.78 -4.37 18.38
C ALA A 150 -0.51 -4.56 17.58
N TYR A 151 -0.67 -3.89 16.43
CA TYR A 151 -1.83 -4.12 15.55
C TYR A 151 -1.84 -5.55 14.98
N LEU A 152 -0.70 -6.06 14.52
CA LEU A 152 -0.59 -7.42 14.02
C LEU A 152 -0.92 -8.47 15.09
N LYS A 153 -0.50 -8.27 16.35
CA LYS A 153 -0.87 -9.15 17.48
C LYS A 153 -2.38 -9.16 17.77
N GLN A 154 -3.08 -8.07 17.48
CA GLN A 154 -4.55 -7.98 17.57
C GLN A 154 -5.26 -8.58 16.34
N ASN A 155 -4.56 -9.36 15.53
CA ASN A 155 -5.05 -9.94 14.28
C ASN A 155 -5.60 -8.88 13.30
N ARG A 156 -5.04 -7.67 13.34
CA ARG A 156 -5.35 -6.62 12.37
C ARG A 156 -4.47 -6.76 11.15
N LYS A 157 -4.99 -6.35 10.00
CA LYS A 157 -4.13 -5.94 8.87
C LYS A 157 -3.59 -4.54 9.14
N VAL A 158 -2.47 -4.19 8.52
CA VAL A 158 -1.87 -2.86 8.61
C VAL A 158 -1.67 -2.31 7.21
N VAL A 159 -2.17 -1.11 6.94
CA VAL A 159 -1.90 -0.35 5.72
C VAL A 159 -1.17 0.91 6.11
N LEU A 160 0.09 1.02 5.71
CA LEU A 160 0.89 2.23 5.93
C LEU A 160 0.64 3.20 4.78
N VAL A 161 0.33 4.45 5.09
CA VAL A 161 0.17 5.53 4.10
C VAL A 161 1.36 6.46 4.23
N GLY A 162 2.40 6.18 3.47
CA GLY A 162 3.67 6.92 3.52
C GLY A 162 3.69 8.10 2.57
N HIS A 163 3.93 9.32 3.07
CA HIS A 163 4.07 10.51 2.23
C HIS A 163 5.52 10.95 2.08
N SER A 164 5.98 11.26 0.86
CA SER A 164 7.33 11.79 0.61
C SER A 164 8.41 10.86 1.20
N GLN A 165 9.29 11.36 2.08
CA GLN A 165 10.25 10.54 2.84
C GLN A 165 9.59 9.39 3.60
N GLY A 166 8.37 9.56 4.13
CA GLY A 166 7.64 8.53 4.85
C GLY A 166 7.40 7.26 4.02
N SER A 167 7.44 7.34 2.68
CA SER A 167 7.42 6.17 1.80
C SER A 167 8.66 5.26 1.96
N LEU A 168 9.81 5.82 2.30
CA LEU A 168 11.04 5.06 2.57
C LEU A 168 10.91 4.28 3.89
N TYR A 169 10.43 4.95 4.94
CA TYR A 169 10.13 4.33 6.24
C TYR A 169 9.10 3.22 6.09
N ALA A 170 7.96 3.52 5.47
CA ALA A 170 6.89 2.55 5.27
C ALA A 170 7.38 1.30 4.52
N ASN A 171 8.16 1.46 3.45
CA ASN A 171 8.71 0.33 2.72
C ASN A 171 9.73 -0.46 3.53
N PHE A 172 10.60 0.23 4.28
CA PHE A 172 11.58 -0.43 5.13
C PHE A 172 10.90 -1.25 6.24
N GLU A 173 10.01 -0.61 7.01
CA GLU A 173 9.32 -1.23 8.14
C GLU A 173 8.42 -2.38 7.69
N THR A 174 7.78 -2.25 6.52
CA THR A 174 7.01 -3.34 5.90
C THR A 174 7.93 -4.51 5.52
N ASN A 175 9.10 -4.24 4.92
CA ASN A 175 10.05 -5.30 4.57
C ASN A 175 10.53 -6.04 5.82
N VAL A 176 10.90 -5.30 6.87
CA VAL A 176 11.28 -5.83 8.18
C VAL A 176 10.22 -6.80 8.71
N LEU A 177 8.96 -6.38 8.76
CA LEU A 177 7.87 -7.21 9.30
C LEU A 177 7.50 -8.39 8.40
N VAL A 178 7.74 -8.30 7.09
CA VAL A 178 7.50 -9.37 6.12
C VAL A 178 8.58 -10.46 6.19
N THR A 179 9.86 -10.06 6.25
CA THR A 179 10.99 -10.99 6.24
C THR A 179 11.37 -11.47 7.64
N GLY A 180 11.01 -10.70 8.66
CA GLY A 180 11.29 -10.96 10.07
C GLY A 180 10.39 -12.04 10.69
N PRO A 181 10.48 -12.22 12.02
CA PRO A 181 9.78 -13.29 12.74
C PRO A 181 8.26 -13.17 12.67
N GLU A 182 7.70 -11.98 12.43
CA GLU A 182 6.27 -11.76 12.28
C GLU A 182 5.71 -12.41 11.01
N LYS A 183 6.54 -12.60 9.97
CA LYS A 183 6.15 -13.12 8.66
C LYS A 183 4.86 -12.47 8.15
N ALA A 184 4.79 -11.14 8.23
CA ALA A 184 3.57 -10.37 8.03
C ALA A 184 3.13 -10.24 6.56
N GLN A 185 3.64 -11.09 5.66
CA GLN A 185 3.26 -11.13 4.25
C GLN A 185 1.73 -11.22 4.09
N GLY A 186 1.15 -10.33 3.27
CA GLY A 186 -0.30 -10.25 3.06
C GLY A 186 -1.09 -9.64 4.22
N ARG A 187 -0.45 -9.35 5.35
CA ARG A 187 -1.04 -8.71 6.54
C ARG A 187 -0.58 -7.26 6.74
N ILE A 188 0.52 -6.87 6.11
CA ILE A 188 0.98 -5.48 6.04
C ILE A 188 1.22 -5.08 4.58
N SER A 189 0.89 -3.83 4.23
CA SER A 189 1.13 -3.24 2.90
C SER A 189 1.26 -1.72 2.98
N THR A 190 1.69 -1.09 1.88
CA THR A 190 1.85 0.37 1.81
C THR A 190 1.04 1.02 0.68
N VAL A 191 0.54 2.23 0.92
CA VAL A 191 0.07 3.18 -0.11
C VAL A 191 0.97 4.41 -0.03
N ASN A 192 1.96 4.50 -0.92
CA ASN A 192 2.92 5.60 -0.90
C ASN A 192 2.44 6.78 -1.75
N VAL A 193 2.41 7.98 -1.19
CA VAL A 193 1.90 9.21 -1.81
C VAL A 193 3.05 10.19 -1.99
N GLY A 194 3.24 10.73 -3.20
CA GLY A 194 4.46 11.48 -3.51
C GLY A 194 5.68 10.62 -3.22
N ASN A 195 5.72 9.41 -3.79
CA ASN A 195 6.62 8.34 -3.39
C ASN A 195 8.09 8.67 -3.72
N ALA A 196 8.93 8.68 -2.68
CA ALA A 196 10.39 8.83 -2.77
C ALA A 196 11.12 7.47 -2.88
N ALA A 197 10.41 6.35 -2.69
CA ALA A 197 11.02 5.03 -2.76
C ALA A 197 11.30 4.59 -4.21
N ARG A 198 12.33 3.75 -4.36
CA ARG A 198 12.74 3.17 -5.66
C ARG A 198 12.02 1.86 -6.01
N TYR A 199 11.28 1.28 -5.07
CA TYR A 199 10.58 0.00 -5.23
C TYR A 199 9.26 -0.01 -4.44
N LEU A 200 8.43 -1.01 -4.71
CA LEU A 200 7.28 -1.37 -3.88
C LEU A 200 7.37 -2.82 -3.46
N LEU A 201 6.82 -3.12 -2.29
CA LEU A 201 6.64 -4.50 -1.84
C LEU A 201 5.35 -5.10 -2.43
N PRO A 202 5.27 -6.44 -2.55
CA PRO A 202 4.06 -7.10 -3.03
C PRO A 202 2.82 -6.69 -2.22
N GLY A 203 1.70 -6.41 -2.92
CA GLY A 203 0.46 -5.96 -2.29
C GLY A 203 0.42 -4.48 -1.92
N SER A 204 1.50 -3.72 -2.19
CA SER A 204 1.56 -2.28 -1.99
C SER A 204 1.27 -1.51 -3.28
N SER A 205 0.96 -0.22 -3.15
CA SER A 205 0.69 0.68 -4.26
C SER A 205 1.28 2.06 -4.00
N TYR A 206 1.25 2.91 -5.01
CA TYR A 206 1.71 4.28 -4.88
C TYR A 206 0.94 5.21 -5.80
N LEU A 207 1.01 6.50 -5.50
CA LEU A 207 0.54 7.58 -6.34
C LEU A 207 1.53 8.76 -6.26
N THR A 208 2.17 9.07 -7.38
CA THR A 208 3.05 10.24 -7.53
C THR A 208 2.59 11.03 -8.76
N SER A 209 2.33 12.32 -8.57
CA SER A 209 1.95 13.22 -9.66
C SER A 209 3.16 13.58 -10.53
N SER A 210 2.95 13.71 -11.84
CA SER A 210 3.95 14.25 -12.77
C SER A 210 4.27 15.74 -12.54
N SER A 211 3.37 16.48 -11.87
CA SER A 211 3.57 17.87 -11.45
C SER A 211 4.23 18.02 -10.07
N ASP A 212 4.57 16.91 -9.41
CA ASP A 212 5.29 16.93 -8.14
C ASP A 212 6.76 17.29 -8.38
N ALA A 213 7.08 18.58 -8.24
CA ALA A 213 8.40 19.11 -8.50
C ALA A 213 9.44 18.60 -7.49
N VAL A 214 9.03 18.22 -6.27
CA VAL A 214 9.94 17.68 -5.25
C VAL A 214 10.41 16.30 -5.67
N ILE A 215 9.49 15.40 -6.01
CA ILE A 215 9.84 14.05 -6.46
C ILE A 215 10.51 14.08 -7.83
N GLY A 216 10.05 14.95 -8.73
CA GLY A 216 10.71 15.17 -10.02
C GLY A 216 12.17 15.58 -9.85
N SER A 217 12.46 16.51 -8.95
CA SER A 217 13.83 16.95 -8.65
C SER A 217 14.66 15.86 -7.98
N LEU A 218 14.06 15.08 -7.05
CA LEU A 218 14.72 13.92 -6.44
C LEU A 218 15.10 12.87 -7.50
N GLY A 219 14.25 12.64 -8.49
CA GLY A 219 14.50 11.70 -9.58
C GLY A 219 15.69 12.06 -10.49
N LEU A 220 16.16 13.32 -10.46
CA LEU A 220 17.35 13.75 -11.20
C LEU A 220 18.66 13.26 -10.59
N VAL A 221 18.62 12.87 -9.32
CA VAL A 221 19.80 12.70 -8.45
C VAL A 221 19.75 11.40 -7.65
N GLN A 222 18.60 10.74 -7.62
CA GLN A 222 18.37 9.44 -7.01
C GLN A 222 17.41 8.63 -7.87
N THR A 223 17.52 7.31 -7.81
CA THR A 223 16.52 6.42 -8.41
C THR A 223 15.25 6.46 -7.57
N VAL A 224 14.14 6.88 -8.16
CA VAL A 224 12.78 6.84 -7.60
C VAL A 224 11.85 6.16 -8.59
N MET A 225 10.69 5.68 -8.13
CA MET A 225 9.67 5.20 -9.05
C MET A 225 9.10 6.35 -9.91
N PRO A 226 8.81 6.11 -11.19
CA PRO A 226 8.29 7.15 -12.08
C PRO A 226 6.92 7.64 -11.60
N SER A 227 6.57 8.89 -11.92
CA SER A 227 5.21 9.39 -11.70
C SER A 227 4.19 8.49 -12.41
N ASN A 228 3.08 8.19 -11.76
CA ASN A 228 2.03 7.31 -12.26
C ASN A 228 0.64 7.96 -12.23
N PHE A 229 0.59 9.27 -12.00
CA PHE A 229 -0.61 10.07 -12.01
C PHE A 229 -0.30 11.47 -12.56
N SER A 230 -1.31 12.17 -13.08
CA SER A 230 -1.16 13.52 -13.60
C SER A 230 -2.12 14.46 -12.89
N LEU A 231 -1.61 15.28 -11.97
CA LEU A 231 -2.28 16.49 -11.53
C LEU A 231 -1.74 17.63 -12.38
N GLY A 232 -2.59 18.54 -12.83
CA GLY A 232 -2.11 19.78 -13.45
C GLY A 232 -1.21 20.58 -12.49
N LEU A 233 -0.63 21.67 -12.96
CA LEU A 233 0.10 22.58 -12.08
C LEU A 233 -0.88 23.33 -11.17
N HIS A 234 -0.54 23.47 -9.90
CA HIS A 234 -1.36 24.15 -8.90
C HIS A 234 -0.58 25.24 -8.15
N PRO A 235 -0.02 26.23 -8.86
CA PRO A 235 0.95 27.17 -8.29
C PRO A 235 0.42 28.08 -7.19
N ILE A 236 -0.91 28.27 -7.11
CA ILE A 236 -1.56 29.10 -6.09
C ILE A 236 -1.71 28.33 -4.77
N SER A 237 -2.01 27.02 -4.81
CA SER A 237 -2.25 26.22 -3.59
C SER A 237 -0.97 25.56 -3.08
N ASP A 238 -0.13 25.04 -3.97
CA ASP A 238 1.20 24.52 -3.67
C ASP A 238 2.09 24.57 -4.94
N PRO A 239 3.02 25.53 -5.03
CA PRO A 239 3.95 25.68 -6.14
C PRO A 239 4.74 24.42 -6.51
N LEU A 240 4.98 23.53 -5.54
CA LEU A 240 5.77 22.32 -5.76
C LEU A 240 4.90 21.09 -6.03
N GLY A 241 3.58 21.19 -5.92
CA GLY A 241 2.66 20.08 -6.22
C GLY A 241 2.84 18.86 -5.30
N HIS A 242 3.40 19.02 -4.10
CA HIS A 242 3.92 17.91 -3.29
C HIS A 242 3.15 17.69 -1.98
N SER A 243 2.47 18.71 -1.47
CA SER A 243 1.78 18.69 -0.18
C SER A 243 0.75 17.57 -0.10
N PHE A 244 0.83 16.76 0.97
CA PHE A 244 -0.13 15.71 1.22
C PHE A 244 -1.56 16.26 1.30
N ALA A 245 -1.81 17.24 2.18
CA ALA A 245 -3.14 17.82 2.36
C ALA A 245 -3.60 18.70 1.19
N LYS A 246 -2.75 19.63 0.72
CA LYS A 246 -3.18 20.68 -0.22
C LYS A 246 -3.29 20.18 -1.66
N ILE A 247 -2.56 19.12 -2.01
CA ILE A 247 -2.49 18.56 -3.35
C ILE A 247 -3.04 17.14 -3.37
N TYR A 248 -2.38 16.19 -2.72
CA TYR A 248 -2.73 14.78 -2.90
C TYR A 248 -4.08 14.40 -2.29
N MET A 249 -4.43 14.95 -1.13
CA MET A 249 -5.68 14.70 -0.42
C MET A 249 -6.69 15.83 -0.58
N ASN A 250 -6.47 16.76 -1.51
CA ASN A 250 -7.45 17.79 -1.81
C ASN A 250 -8.63 17.17 -2.56
N ALA A 251 -9.82 17.23 -1.97
CA ALA A 251 -11.03 16.60 -2.50
C ALA A 251 -11.48 17.16 -3.85
N SER A 252 -11.01 18.37 -4.24
CA SER A 252 -11.25 18.93 -5.57
C SER A 252 -10.39 18.30 -6.66
N TYR A 253 -9.41 17.47 -6.32
CA TYR A 253 -8.50 16.83 -7.27
C TYR A 253 -8.68 15.31 -7.31
N GLY A 254 -8.44 14.70 -8.48
CA GLY A 254 -8.65 13.26 -8.68
C GLY A 254 -7.73 12.36 -7.84
N ALA A 255 -6.56 12.85 -7.42
CA ALA A 255 -5.60 12.07 -6.64
C ALA A 255 -6.18 11.58 -5.31
N ALA A 256 -6.97 12.41 -4.61
CA ALA A 256 -7.55 12.05 -3.33
C ALA A 256 -8.45 10.81 -3.46
N GLY A 257 -9.34 10.82 -4.47
CA GLY A 257 -10.21 9.67 -4.77
C GLY A 257 -9.43 8.39 -5.08
N GLN A 258 -8.31 8.49 -5.81
CA GLN A 258 -7.47 7.34 -6.15
C GLN A 258 -6.71 6.81 -4.92
N ILE A 259 -6.12 7.68 -4.09
CA ILE A 259 -5.44 7.29 -2.85
C ILE A 259 -6.41 6.57 -1.92
N LEU A 260 -7.60 7.15 -1.68
CA LEU A 260 -8.63 6.53 -0.83
C LEU A 260 -9.09 5.18 -1.37
N THR A 261 -9.12 5.02 -2.70
CA THR A 261 -9.46 3.74 -3.35
C THR A 261 -8.38 2.70 -3.08
N GLN A 262 -7.11 3.06 -3.28
CA GLN A 262 -5.98 2.18 -3.02
C GLN A 262 -5.91 1.76 -1.55
N VAL A 263 -6.06 2.70 -0.61
CA VAL A 263 -6.10 2.40 0.83
C VAL A 263 -7.24 1.44 1.15
N SER A 264 -8.45 1.71 0.64
CA SER A 264 -9.60 0.83 0.88
C SER A 264 -9.42 -0.55 0.25
N GLN A 265 -8.84 -0.65 -0.94
CA GLN A 265 -8.57 -1.94 -1.59
C GLN A 265 -7.57 -2.77 -0.77
N GLN A 266 -6.46 -2.18 -0.35
CA GLN A 266 -5.48 -2.87 0.48
C GLN A 266 -6.04 -3.26 1.85
N ALA A 267 -6.82 -2.36 2.46
CA ALA A 267 -7.42 -2.60 3.76
C ALA A 267 -8.45 -3.75 3.75
N ASN A 268 -9.15 -3.92 2.63
CA ASN A 268 -10.20 -4.94 2.46
C ASN A 268 -9.76 -6.18 1.68
N ALA A 269 -8.55 -6.19 1.11
CA ALA A 269 -8.04 -7.35 0.40
C ALA A 269 -8.00 -8.57 1.33
N ALA A 270 -8.44 -9.73 0.85
CA ALA A 270 -8.21 -10.97 1.55
C ALA A 270 -6.70 -11.16 1.76
N ALA A 271 -6.30 -11.68 2.93
CA ALA A 271 -4.91 -12.07 3.13
C ALA A 271 -4.56 -13.10 2.05
N ALA A 272 -3.58 -12.79 1.21
CA ALA A 272 -3.09 -13.76 0.24
C ALA A 272 -2.59 -14.97 1.04
N VAL A 273 -3.20 -16.14 0.81
CA VAL A 273 -2.75 -17.39 1.42
C VAL A 273 -1.33 -17.61 0.91
N ALA A 274 -0.35 -17.56 1.82
CA ALA A 274 1.02 -17.92 1.51
C ALA A 274 1.00 -19.35 0.93
N ARG A 275 1.36 -19.48 -0.34
CA ARG A 275 1.64 -20.77 -0.97
C ARG A 275 3.09 -21.13 -0.74
#